data_AF-A0A6A0RC51-F1
#
_entry.id   AF-A0A6A0RC51-F1
#
_cell.length_a   1.000
_cell.length_b   1.000
_cell.length_c   1.000
_cell.angle_alpha   90.00
_cell.angle_beta   90.00
_cell.angle_gamma   90.00
#
_symmetry.space_group_name_H-M   'P 1'
#
loop_
_entity.id
_entity.type
_entity.pdbx_description
1 polymer ?
#
loop_
_entity_poly.entity_id
_entity_poly.type
_entity_poly.pdbx_seq_one_letter_code
_entity_poly.pdbx_strand_id
1 'polypeptide(L)'
;MDKYGLADSSSGVFAGQWLEARGEVFTSDDPTTGNPIGDVVGGSTEDYELVATASLAAFERWRMVPAPQRGEFVRLIGVALREHKTDLGTLVSRETGKGLAEGLGEVQEMIDVADFAVGLSRQLYGLTMPSERPDHRLFEQWHPLGPVGVITAFNFPVAVWAWNALIGAVCGDTIIWKPSPITPLSAVAVTKIVNEVMAGSGHEAVFSLALGGVDDVGDALVNDPRVPLISATGSCRMGREVGVAVARRLGRSLLELGGNNAVIVLPDADLELAARGAVFSAVGTSGQRCTSLRRLLVHRSISSDMEKRLVNAYQGISIGDPLDENVLMGPL
;
A
#
# COMPACT_ATOMS: atom_id res chain seq x y z
N MET A 1 5.52 10.22 -16.14
CA MET A 1 5.65 9.18 -17.19
C MET A 1 7.10 9.07 -17.66
N ASP A 2 7.66 10.11 -18.30
CA ASP A 2 9.03 10.07 -18.85
C ASP A 2 10.13 9.83 -17.81
N LYS A 3 10.03 10.49 -16.64
CA LYS A 3 10.99 10.32 -15.53
C LYS A 3 11.14 8.86 -15.08
N TYR A 4 10.07 8.08 -15.21
CA TYR A 4 10.04 6.67 -14.83
C TYR A 4 10.12 5.75 -16.05
N GLY A 5 10.29 6.25 -17.28
CA GLY A 5 10.32 5.45 -18.49
C GLY A 5 9.09 4.54 -18.65
N LEU A 6 7.88 5.11 -18.52
CA LEU A 6 6.60 4.38 -18.51
C LEU A 6 5.83 4.45 -19.86
N ALA A 7 6.44 4.95 -20.93
CA ALA A 7 5.68 5.44 -22.10
C ALA A 7 5.23 4.39 -23.13
N ASP A 8 5.80 3.17 -23.14
CA ASP A 8 5.49 2.17 -24.17
C ASP A 8 4.89 0.89 -23.56
N SER A 9 5.72 0.10 -22.87
CA SER A 9 5.31 -1.09 -22.15
C SER A 9 6.38 -1.39 -21.10
N SER A 10 5.99 -1.39 -19.82
CA SER A 10 6.91 -1.74 -18.73
C SER A 10 6.71 -3.17 -18.29
N SER A 11 7.77 -3.84 -17.86
CA SER A 11 7.62 -5.08 -17.11
C SER A 11 7.01 -4.80 -15.74
N GLY A 12 6.05 -5.62 -15.33
CA GLY A 12 5.46 -5.65 -13.99
C GLY A 12 6.14 -6.64 -13.06
N VAL A 13 7.32 -7.16 -13.42
CA VAL A 13 8.05 -8.18 -12.66
C VAL A 13 9.46 -7.72 -12.32
N PHE A 14 9.75 -7.65 -11.02
CA PHE A 14 11.05 -7.28 -10.48
C PHE A 14 11.47 -8.26 -9.38
N ALA A 15 12.62 -8.90 -9.57
CA ALA A 15 13.19 -9.92 -8.68
C ALA A 15 14.63 -9.54 -8.27
N GLY A 16 14.85 -8.30 -7.85
CA GLY A 16 16.18 -7.69 -7.70
C GLY A 16 16.81 -7.20 -9.01
N GLN A 17 16.18 -7.56 -10.13
CA GLN A 17 16.39 -7.01 -11.45
C GLN A 17 15.05 -7.07 -12.19
N TRP A 18 14.85 -6.20 -13.19
CA TRP A 18 13.68 -6.25 -14.05
C TRP A 18 13.74 -7.52 -14.89
N LEU A 19 12.67 -8.32 -14.86
CA LEU A 19 12.53 -9.51 -15.70
C LEU A 19 11.67 -9.19 -16.91
N GLU A 20 11.86 -9.90 -18.01
CA GLU A 20 10.90 -9.88 -19.12
C GLU A 20 9.65 -10.64 -18.67
N ALA A 21 8.56 -9.92 -18.45
CA ALA A 21 7.31 -10.47 -17.97
C ALA A 21 6.55 -11.17 -19.11
N ARG A 22 5.90 -12.30 -18.81
CA ARG A 22 5.30 -13.20 -19.82
C ARG A 22 3.80 -13.44 -19.64
N GLY A 23 3.15 -12.67 -18.76
CA GLY A 23 1.73 -12.76 -18.46
C GLY A 23 0.87 -11.80 -19.30
N GLU A 24 -0.31 -11.52 -18.76
CA GLU A 24 -1.29 -10.59 -19.35
C GLU A 24 -0.78 -9.14 -19.35
N VAL A 25 -1.20 -8.36 -20.35
CA VAL A 25 -0.96 -6.91 -20.39
C VAL A 25 -2.07 -6.19 -19.62
N PHE A 26 -1.66 -5.38 -18.64
CA PHE A 26 -2.54 -4.52 -17.86
C PHE A 26 -2.43 -3.09 -18.36
N THR A 27 -3.48 -2.59 -18.99
CA THR A 27 -3.61 -1.19 -19.40
C THR A 27 -4.10 -0.35 -18.23
N SER A 28 -3.36 0.69 -17.91
CA SER A 28 -3.78 1.72 -16.97
C SER A 28 -4.52 2.81 -17.75
N ASP A 29 -5.81 3.01 -17.45
CA ASP A 29 -6.64 4.04 -18.08
C ASP A 29 -6.75 5.28 -17.18
N ASP A 30 -6.84 6.46 -17.79
CA ASP A 30 -7.18 7.69 -17.10
C ASP A 30 -8.69 7.70 -16.81
N PRO A 31 -9.15 7.59 -15.55
CA PRO A 31 -10.56 7.51 -15.22
C PRO A 31 -11.34 8.78 -15.58
N THR A 32 -10.66 9.89 -15.86
CA THR A 32 -11.28 11.16 -16.29
C THR A 32 -11.68 11.11 -17.76
N THR A 33 -10.89 10.43 -18.59
CA THR A 33 -11.06 10.45 -20.06
C THR A 33 -11.41 9.08 -20.66
N GLY A 34 -11.13 7.99 -19.94
CA GLY A 34 -11.21 6.61 -20.42
C GLY A 34 -10.12 6.24 -21.42
N ASN A 35 -9.12 7.10 -21.64
CA ASN A 35 -8.01 6.82 -22.54
C ASN A 35 -6.86 6.13 -21.80
N PRO A 36 -6.07 5.27 -22.48
CA PRO A 36 -4.92 4.64 -21.86
C PRO A 36 -3.83 5.65 -21.51
N ILE A 37 -3.28 5.51 -20.30
CA ILE A 37 -2.07 6.18 -19.82
C ILE A 37 -0.82 5.40 -20.25
N GLY A 38 -0.86 4.07 -20.14
CA GLY A 38 0.24 3.18 -20.51
C GLY A 38 0.00 1.73 -20.09
N ASP A 39 0.83 0.84 -20.64
CA ASP A 39 0.71 -0.61 -20.45
C ASP A 39 1.82 -1.18 -19.55
N VAL A 40 1.44 -2.19 -18.75
CA VAL A 40 2.39 -3.00 -17.96
C VAL A 40 2.15 -4.48 -18.23
N VAL A 41 3.17 -5.18 -18.69
CA VAL A 41 3.11 -6.63 -18.89
C VAL A 41 3.29 -7.29 -17.52
N GLY A 42 2.25 -7.97 -17.03
CA GLY A 42 2.31 -8.73 -15.80
C GLY A 42 3.07 -10.05 -15.94
N GLY A 43 3.36 -10.69 -14.83
CA GLY A 43 4.04 -11.97 -14.76
C GLY A 43 3.10 -13.16 -14.88
N SER A 44 3.63 -14.28 -15.36
CA SER A 44 2.99 -15.59 -15.23
C SER A 44 3.29 -16.22 -13.85
N THR A 45 2.72 -17.41 -13.60
CA THR A 45 3.07 -18.22 -12.41
C THR A 45 4.57 -18.56 -12.38
N GLU A 46 5.21 -18.79 -13.53
CA GLU A 46 6.66 -19.03 -13.61
C GLU A 46 7.46 -17.77 -13.27
N ASP A 47 6.97 -16.59 -13.65
CA ASP A 47 7.61 -15.33 -13.26
C ASP A 47 7.50 -15.08 -11.76
N TYR A 48 6.35 -15.42 -11.15
CA TYR A 48 6.19 -15.42 -9.70
C TYR A 48 7.19 -16.35 -9.00
N GLU A 49 7.43 -17.55 -9.53
CA GLU A 49 8.41 -18.48 -8.94
C GLU A 49 9.82 -17.90 -8.91
N LEU A 50 10.23 -17.17 -9.96
CA LEU A 50 11.50 -16.44 -10.00
C LEU A 50 11.56 -15.35 -8.93
N VAL A 51 10.47 -14.57 -8.78
CA VAL A 51 10.36 -13.54 -7.74
C VAL A 51 10.45 -14.14 -6.34
N ALA A 52 9.68 -15.20 -6.06
CA ALA A 52 9.66 -15.86 -4.75
C ALA A 52 11.03 -16.45 -4.40
N THR A 53 11.70 -17.09 -5.37
CA THR A 53 13.05 -17.64 -5.19
C THR A 53 14.07 -16.53 -4.89
N ALA A 54 14.05 -15.43 -5.64
CA ALA A 54 14.95 -14.31 -5.42
C ALA A 54 14.70 -13.64 -4.05
N SER A 55 13.43 -13.46 -3.67
CA SER A 55 13.04 -12.90 -2.37
C SER A 55 13.51 -13.78 -1.21
N LEU A 56 13.34 -15.10 -1.31
CA LEU A 56 13.82 -16.04 -0.29
C LEU A 56 15.36 -16.01 -0.16
N ALA A 57 16.08 -16.01 -1.28
CA ALA A 57 17.54 -15.92 -1.26
C ALA A 57 18.02 -14.58 -0.66
N ALA A 58 17.32 -13.47 -0.95
CA ALA A 58 17.60 -12.18 -0.33
C ALA A 58 17.30 -12.20 1.17
N PHE A 59 16.22 -12.86 1.61
CA PHE A 59 15.85 -12.98 3.03
C PHE A 59 16.96 -13.61 3.87
N GLU A 60 17.59 -14.68 3.38
CA GLU A 60 18.69 -15.35 4.09
C GLU A 60 19.85 -14.41 4.43
N ARG A 61 20.15 -13.44 3.54
CA ARG A 61 21.17 -12.42 3.76
C ARG A 61 20.63 -11.23 4.55
N TRP A 62 19.44 -10.76 4.20
CA TRP A 62 18.83 -9.55 4.77
C TRP A 62 18.54 -9.67 6.27
N ARG A 63 18.07 -10.83 6.72
CA ARG A 63 17.82 -11.10 8.15
C ARG A 63 19.08 -10.97 9.02
N MET A 64 20.27 -11.11 8.42
CA MET A 64 21.56 -10.99 9.10
C MET A 64 22.08 -9.55 9.15
N VAL A 65 21.52 -8.63 8.34
CA VAL A 65 21.87 -7.21 8.38
C VAL A 65 21.34 -6.61 9.68
N PRO A 66 22.15 -5.93 10.51
CA PRO A 66 21.68 -5.33 11.75
C PRO A 66 20.49 -4.38 11.54
N ALA A 67 19.50 -4.42 12.43
CA ALA A 67 18.28 -3.62 12.27
C ALA A 67 18.53 -2.12 12.03
N PRO A 68 19.45 -1.43 12.76
CA PRO A 68 19.74 -0.02 12.46
C PRO A 68 20.32 0.23 11.07
N GLN A 69 21.03 -0.74 10.47
CA GLN A 69 21.54 -0.64 9.10
C GLN A 69 20.42 -0.88 8.08
N ARG A 70 19.47 -1.79 8.36
CA ARG A 70 18.24 -1.91 7.55
C ARG A 70 17.44 -0.61 7.58
N GLY A 71 17.39 0.05 8.75
CA GLY A 71 16.82 1.38 8.90
C GLY A 71 17.49 2.43 8.01
N GLU A 72 18.80 2.36 7.78
CA GLU A 72 19.49 3.31 6.89
C GLU A 72 19.05 3.19 5.43
N PHE A 73 18.85 1.97 4.93
CA PHE A 73 18.26 1.75 3.59
C PHE A 73 16.85 2.37 3.49
N VAL A 74 16.01 2.15 4.51
CA VAL A 74 14.66 2.73 4.56
C VAL A 74 14.70 4.26 4.66
N ARG A 75 15.68 4.83 5.38
CA ARG A 75 15.91 6.28 5.44
C ARG A 75 16.23 6.84 4.04
N LEU A 76 17.11 6.17 3.30
CA LEU A 76 17.47 6.56 1.92
C LEU A 76 16.28 6.43 0.96
N ILE A 77 15.46 5.39 1.08
CA ILE A 77 14.19 5.27 0.37
C ILE A 77 13.27 6.46 0.69
N GLY A 78 13.16 6.84 1.96
CA GLY A 78 12.40 8.02 2.37
C GLY A 78 12.94 9.33 1.76
N VAL A 79 14.26 9.45 1.55
CA VAL A 79 14.85 10.60 0.85
C VAL A 79 14.45 10.59 -0.63
N ALA A 80 14.60 9.45 -1.31
CA ALA A 80 14.22 9.31 -2.72
C ALA A 80 12.71 9.60 -2.93
N LEU A 81 11.85 9.13 -2.03
CA LEU A 81 10.42 9.44 -2.08
C LEU A 81 10.12 10.94 -1.94
N ARG A 82 10.90 11.69 -1.14
CA ARG A 82 10.76 13.16 -1.05
C ARG A 82 11.14 13.85 -2.35
N GLU A 83 12.20 13.40 -3.00
CA GLU A 83 12.65 13.93 -4.30
C GLU A 83 11.64 13.63 -5.42
N HIS A 84 10.89 12.53 -5.29
CA HIS A 84 9.90 12.10 -6.28
C HIS A 84 8.44 12.40 -5.90
N LYS A 85 8.20 13.10 -4.79
CA LYS A 85 6.85 13.28 -4.23
C LYS A 85 5.87 13.86 -5.25
N THR A 86 6.27 14.94 -5.93
CA THR A 86 5.40 15.61 -6.90
C THR A 86 5.09 14.72 -8.10
N ASP A 87 6.10 14.06 -8.66
CA ASP A 87 5.94 13.22 -9.86
C ASP A 87 5.12 11.97 -9.56
N LEU A 88 5.41 11.29 -8.45
CA LEU A 88 4.68 10.09 -8.04
C LEU A 88 3.24 10.43 -7.61
N GLY A 89 3.03 11.50 -6.84
CA GLY A 89 1.69 11.90 -6.43
C GLY A 89 0.82 12.34 -7.59
N THR A 90 1.40 12.98 -8.61
CA THR A 90 0.70 13.31 -9.86
C THR A 90 0.33 12.03 -10.62
N LEU A 91 1.24 11.05 -10.72
CA LEU A 91 0.94 9.75 -11.34
C LEU A 91 -0.19 9.03 -10.60
N VAL A 92 -0.14 8.95 -9.28
CA VAL A 92 -1.20 8.36 -8.45
C VAL A 92 -2.54 9.04 -8.73
N SER A 93 -2.56 10.37 -8.81
CA SER A 93 -3.78 11.15 -9.07
C SER A 93 -4.36 10.85 -10.45
N ARG A 94 -3.50 10.78 -11.48
CA ARG A 94 -3.91 10.40 -12.84
C ARG A 94 -4.43 8.98 -12.93
N GLU A 95 -3.79 8.04 -12.24
CA GLU A 95 -4.11 6.62 -12.33
C GLU A 95 -5.36 6.23 -11.53
N THR A 96 -5.64 6.95 -10.45
CA THR A 96 -6.76 6.62 -9.52
C THR A 96 -7.93 7.59 -9.62
N GLY A 97 -7.76 8.73 -10.29
CA GLY A 97 -8.78 9.78 -10.34
C GLY A 97 -8.91 10.59 -9.05
N LYS A 98 -8.05 10.39 -8.05
CA LYS A 98 -8.09 11.18 -6.81
C LYS A 98 -7.46 12.57 -7.03
N GLY A 99 -7.93 13.57 -6.30
CA GLY A 99 -7.41 14.93 -6.41
C GLY A 99 -5.91 15.01 -6.12
N LEU A 100 -5.20 15.94 -6.76
CA LEU A 100 -3.75 16.07 -6.68
C LEU A 100 -3.24 16.16 -5.23
N ALA A 101 -3.92 16.92 -4.38
CA ALA A 101 -3.58 17.01 -2.96
C ALA A 101 -3.63 15.65 -2.24
N GLU A 102 -4.56 14.77 -2.63
CA GLU A 102 -4.67 13.42 -2.08
C GLU A 102 -3.57 12.50 -2.64
N GLY A 103 -3.22 12.60 -3.92
CA GLY A 103 -2.10 11.85 -4.48
C GLY A 103 -0.75 12.24 -3.88
N LEU A 104 -0.51 13.55 -3.68
CA LEU A 104 0.66 14.06 -2.96
C LEU A 104 0.64 13.66 -1.48
N GLY A 105 -0.54 13.65 -0.87
CA GLY A 105 -0.75 13.19 0.51
C GLY A 105 -0.41 11.70 0.66
N GLU A 106 -0.80 10.87 -0.29
CA GLU A 106 -0.47 9.43 -0.26
C GLU A 106 1.04 9.18 -0.29
N VAL A 107 1.78 9.91 -1.14
CA VAL A 107 3.24 9.80 -1.15
C VAL A 107 3.87 10.38 0.12
N GLN A 108 3.24 11.40 0.72
CA GLN A 108 3.67 11.89 2.04
C GLN A 108 3.52 10.81 3.12
N GLU A 109 2.44 10.03 3.10
CA GLU A 109 2.27 8.92 4.06
C GLU A 109 3.37 7.87 3.92
N MET A 110 3.83 7.58 2.70
CA MET A 110 4.98 6.69 2.49
C MET A 110 6.26 7.23 3.16
N ILE A 111 6.49 8.54 3.05
CA ILE A 111 7.64 9.24 3.65
C ILE A 111 7.55 9.19 5.18
N ASP A 112 6.36 9.44 5.73
CA ASP A 112 6.13 9.44 7.17
C ASP A 112 6.31 8.03 7.75
N VAL A 113 5.87 6.99 7.02
CA VAL A 113 6.13 5.60 7.40
C VAL A 113 7.61 5.23 7.29
N ALA A 114 8.34 5.77 6.30
CA ALA A 114 9.79 5.58 6.25
C ALA A 114 10.46 6.12 7.51
N ASP A 115 10.10 7.35 7.93
CA ASP A 115 10.64 7.96 9.15
C ASP A 115 10.27 7.15 10.41
N PHE A 116 9.02 6.68 10.49
CA PHE A 116 8.57 5.80 11.57
C PHE A 116 9.37 4.49 11.61
N ALA A 117 9.56 3.84 10.46
CA ALA A 117 10.31 2.59 10.35
C ALA A 117 11.79 2.76 10.71
N VAL A 118 12.40 3.91 10.38
CA VAL A 118 13.76 4.26 10.82
C VAL A 118 13.85 4.31 12.34
N GLY A 119 12.89 4.94 13.02
CA GLY A 119 12.79 4.91 14.48
C GLY A 119 12.66 3.49 15.02
N LEU A 120 11.72 2.72 14.45
CA LEU A 120 11.45 1.33 14.83
C LEU A 120 12.69 0.43 14.69
N SER A 121 13.52 0.64 13.68
CA SER A 121 14.74 -0.15 13.43
C SER A 121 15.74 -0.13 14.61
N ARG A 122 15.64 0.89 15.47
CA ARG A 122 16.45 1.03 16.69
C ARG A 122 15.72 0.57 17.94
N GLN A 123 14.46 0.20 17.83
CA GLN A 123 13.57 -0.13 18.95
C GLN A 123 13.08 -1.59 18.95
N LEU A 124 13.70 -2.47 18.15
CA LEU A 124 13.45 -3.92 18.16
C LEU A 124 14.09 -4.61 19.38
N TYR A 125 13.76 -4.12 20.59
CA TYR A 125 14.25 -4.65 21.85
C TYR A 125 13.43 -5.88 22.29
N GLY A 126 14.10 -6.81 22.95
CA GLY A 126 13.45 -7.91 23.66
C GLY A 126 13.38 -7.67 25.17
N LEU A 127 12.68 -8.55 25.88
CA LEU A 127 12.63 -8.54 27.34
C LEU A 127 13.70 -9.46 27.95
N THR A 128 14.16 -9.13 29.15
CA THR A 128 14.93 -10.04 30.00
C THR A 128 14.14 -10.25 31.29
N MET A 129 13.98 -11.51 31.71
CA MET A 129 13.14 -11.86 32.86
C MET A 129 13.87 -12.86 33.79
N PRO A 130 13.56 -12.86 35.09
CA PRO A 130 14.17 -13.81 36.02
C PRO A 130 13.77 -15.24 35.67
N SER A 131 14.72 -16.17 35.75
CA SER A 131 14.42 -17.60 35.64
C SER A 131 14.04 -18.18 37.01
N GLU A 132 13.06 -19.08 37.03
CA GLU A 132 12.80 -19.93 38.19
C GLU A 132 13.89 -21.00 38.39
N ARG A 133 14.74 -21.23 37.39
CA ARG A 133 15.82 -22.23 37.42
C ARG A 133 17.14 -21.54 37.82
N PRO A 134 17.87 -22.08 38.82
CA PRO A 134 19.22 -21.61 39.13
C PRO A 134 20.13 -21.64 37.90
N ASP A 135 21.02 -20.65 37.78
CA ASP A 135 22.03 -20.53 36.72
C ASP A 135 21.49 -20.46 35.28
N HIS A 136 20.22 -20.06 35.10
CA HIS A 136 19.61 -19.86 33.79
C HIS A 136 19.24 -18.39 33.55
N ARG A 137 19.41 -17.93 32.31
CA ARG A 137 18.96 -16.62 31.83
C ARG A 137 17.78 -16.79 30.87
N LEU A 138 16.72 -16.01 31.08
CA LEU A 138 15.60 -15.91 30.14
C LEU A 138 15.65 -14.55 29.44
N PHE A 139 15.54 -14.57 28.11
CA PHE A 139 15.36 -13.37 27.30
C PHE A 139 14.48 -13.69 26.09
N GLU A 140 13.82 -12.67 25.58
CA GLU A 140 13.04 -12.72 24.35
C GLU A 140 13.81 -12.02 23.23
N GLN A 141 13.63 -12.51 22.01
CA GLN A 141 14.18 -11.89 20.81
C GLN A 141 13.14 -11.93 19.69
N TRP A 142 12.94 -10.79 19.04
CA TRP A 142 12.16 -10.72 17.82
C TRP A 142 12.99 -11.27 16.65
N HIS A 143 12.42 -12.24 15.93
CA HIS A 143 12.99 -12.76 14.70
C HIS A 143 12.09 -12.34 13.53
N PRO A 144 12.66 -12.01 12.36
CA PRO A 144 11.86 -11.78 11.16
C PRO A 144 11.08 -13.06 10.81
N LEU A 145 9.90 -12.88 10.24
CA LEU A 145 9.00 -13.96 9.85
C LEU A 145 9.53 -14.71 8.62
N GLY A 146 10.03 -13.99 7.62
CA GLY A 146 10.36 -14.53 6.29
C GLY A 146 9.91 -13.60 5.16
N PRO A 147 9.87 -14.08 3.91
CA PRO A 147 9.23 -13.35 2.83
C PRO A 147 7.76 -13.03 3.17
N VAL A 148 7.35 -11.78 3.00
CA VAL A 148 5.98 -11.29 3.24
C VAL A 148 5.35 -10.92 1.92
N GLY A 149 4.19 -11.51 1.63
CA GLY A 149 3.36 -11.13 0.49
C GLY A 149 2.52 -9.91 0.83
N VAL A 150 2.57 -8.87 0.01
CA VAL A 150 1.78 -7.65 0.18
C VAL A 150 0.87 -7.49 -1.03
N ILE A 151 -0.44 -7.53 -0.82
CA ILE A 151 -1.47 -7.35 -1.85
C ILE A 151 -2.18 -6.02 -1.61
N THR A 152 -2.07 -5.09 -2.57
CA THR A 152 -2.65 -3.74 -2.45
C THR A 152 -3.84 -3.53 -3.38
N ALA A 153 -4.79 -2.68 -2.96
CA ALA A 153 -5.93 -2.27 -3.75
C ALA A 153 -5.62 -1.00 -4.56
N PHE A 154 -6.46 -0.68 -5.55
CA PHE A 154 -6.28 0.46 -6.46
C PHE A 154 -6.47 1.82 -5.78
N ASN A 155 -7.22 1.89 -4.69
CA ASN A 155 -7.66 3.16 -4.13
C ASN A 155 -6.56 3.91 -3.37
N PHE A 156 -5.55 3.21 -2.84
CA PHE A 156 -4.31 3.75 -2.27
C PHE A 156 -3.15 2.87 -2.75
N PRO A 157 -2.76 3.02 -4.03
CA PRO A 157 -1.90 2.07 -4.69
C PRO A 157 -0.49 1.98 -4.08
N VAL A 158 0.02 3.06 -3.46
CA VAL A 158 1.42 3.14 -3.01
C VAL A 158 1.57 3.23 -1.49
N ALA A 159 0.65 3.87 -0.78
CA ALA A 159 0.74 4.01 0.69
C ALA A 159 0.59 2.66 1.40
N VAL A 160 -0.39 1.85 1.00
CA VAL A 160 -0.63 0.52 1.61
C VAL A 160 0.61 -0.38 1.47
N TRP A 161 1.31 -0.29 0.34
CA TRP A 161 2.58 -0.98 0.17
C TRP A 161 3.60 -0.47 1.19
N ALA A 162 3.81 0.84 1.30
CA ALA A 162 4.81 1.41 2.21
C ALA A 162 4.54 1.06 3.69
N TRP A 163 3.28 1.08 4.12
CA TRP A 163 2.85 0.70 5.47
C TRP A 163 3.31 -0.72 5.86
N ASN A 164 3.38 -1.63 4.89
CA ASN A 164 3.82 -3.01 5.10
C ASN A 164 5.31 -3.18 4.82
N ALA A 165 5.75 -2.69 3.66
CA ALA A 165 7.06 -2.99 3.10
C ALA A 165 8.19 -2.38 3.91
N LEU A 166 8.07 -1.11 4.29
CA LEU A 166 9.15 -0.41 5.00
C LEU A 166 9.28 -0.93 6.44
N ILE A 167 8.16 -1.26 7.08
CA ILE A 167 8.13 -1.87 8.41
C ILE A 167 8.69 -3.30 8.36
N GLY A 168 8.23 -4.14 7.43
CA GLY A 168 8.75 -5.50 7.27
C GLY A 168 10.25 -5.53 6.97
N ALA A 169 10.73 -4.64 6.09
CA ALA A 169 12.14 -4.54 5.76
C ALA A 169 13.01 -4.20 6.99
N VAL A 170 12.59 -3.26 7.86
CA VAL A 170 13.35 -2.98 9.09
C VAL A 170 13.25 -4.11 10.11
N CYS A 171 12.18 -4.91 10.11
CA CYS A 171 12.06 -6.13 10.91
C CYS A 171 12.99 -7.26 10.40
N GLY A 172 13.44 -7.18 9.15
CA GLY A 172 14.36 -8.14 8.52
C GLY A 172 13.67 -9.10 7.54
N ASP A 173 12.43 -8.82 7.19
CA ASP A 173 11.65 -9.54 6.18
C ASP A 173 11.97 -9.02 4.77
N THR A 174 11.72 -9.85 3.75
CA THR A 174 11.66 -9.40 2.35
C THR A 174 10.21 -9.29 1.91
N ILE A 175 9.95 -8.49 0.89
CA ILE A 175 8.61 -8.09 0.48
C ILE A 175 8.38 -8.54 -0.96
N ILE A 176 7.30 -9.30 -1.19
CA ILE A 176 6.79 -9.62 -2.52
C ILE A 176 5.50 -8.85 -2.71
N TRP A 177 5.55 -7.81 -3.53
CA TRP A 177 4.41 -6.94 -3.77
C TRP A 177 3.62 -7.36 -5.01
N LYS A 178 2.34 -7.65 -4.81
CA LYS A 178 1.35 -7.85 -5.87
C LYS A 178 0.33 -6.70 -5.86
N PRO A 179 0.52 -5.64 -6.68
CA PRO A 179 -0.40 -4.51 -6.71
C PRO A 179 -1.72 -4.84 -7.41
N SER A 180 -2.66 -3.91 -7.34
CA SER A 180 -3.87 -3.94 -8.16
C SER A 180 -3.53 -3.80 -9.65
N PRO A 181 -4.12 -4.61 -10.54
CA PRO A 181 -3.93 -4.48 -11.98
C PRO A 181 -4.55 -3.22 -12.59
N ILE A 182 -5.40 -2.51 -11.85
CA ILE A 182 -6.02 -1.25 -12.29
C ILE A 182 -5.03 -0.07 -12.19
N THR A 183 -4.06 -0.16 -11.26
CA THR A 183 -3.09 0.91 -11.00
C THR A 183 -1.64 0.40 -11.07
N PRO A 184 -1.23 -0.22 -12.20
CA PRO A 184 0.07 -0.88 -12.31
C PRO A 184 1.25 0.11 -12.45
N LEU A 185 1.04 1.29 -13.02
CA LEU A 185 2.09 2.27 -13.29
C LEU A 185 2.67 2.85 -12.01
N SER A 186 1.83 3.16 -11.02
CA SER A 186 2.29 3.60 -9.69
C SER A 186 3.19 2.56 -9.03
N ALA A 187 2.90 1.27 -9.19
CA ALA A 187 3.71 0.21 -8.63
C ALA A 187 5.08 0.07 -9.30
N VAL A 188 5.12 0.17 -10.63
CA VAL A 188 6.38 0.21 -11.38
C VAL A 188 7.20 1.44 -10.97
N ALA A 189 6.58 2.61 -10.86
CA ALA A 189 7.27 3.85 -10.46
C ALA A 189 7.89 3.74 -9.06
N VAL A 190 7.15 3.24 -8.07
CA VAL A 190 7.68 3.00 -6.72
C VAL A 190 8.84 2.00 -6.74
N THR A 191 8.70 0.90 -7.49
CA THR A 191 9.76 -0.10 -7.61
C THR A 191 11.04 0.49 -8.21
N LYS A 192 10.92 1.38 -9.21
CA LYS A 192 12.07 2.11 -9.77
C LYS A 192 12.74 3.01 -8.73
N ILE A 193 11.97 3.82 -8.00
CA ILE A 193 12.49 4.71 -6.94
C ILE A 193 13.21 3.92 -5.84
N VAL A 194 12.63 2.81 -5.39
CA VAL A 194 13.25 1.96 -4.37
C VAL A 194 14.53 1.32 -4.91
N ASN A 195 14.51 0.86 -6.17
CA ASN A 195 15.68 0.24 -6.78
C ASN A 195 16.84 1.22 -6.99
N GLU A 196 16.60 2.52 -7.17
CA GLU A 196 17.68 3.53 -7.20
C GLU A 196 18.52 3.51 -5.91
N VAL A 197 17.90 3.20 -4.77
CA VAL A 197 18.57 3.07 -3.48
C VAL A 197 19.17 1.68 -3.28
N MET A 198 18.48 0.63 -3.72
CA MET A 198 18.88 -0.75 -3.45
C MET A 198 19.91 -1.28 -4.46
N ALA A 199 20.04 -0.70 -5.65
CA ALA A 199 20.91 -1.19 -6.70
C ALA A 199 22.39 -1.24 -6.27
N GLY A 200 23.02 -2.40 -6.44
CA GLY A 200 24.43 -2.61 -6.08
C GLY A 200 24.67 -2.87 -4.59
N SER A 201 23.60 -2.92 -3.78
CA SER A 201 23.70 -3.23 -2.36
C SER A 201 23.82 -4.73 -2.05
N GLY A 202 23.47 -5.60 -3.00
CA GLY A 202 23.32 -7.05 -2.78
C GLY A 202 22.00 -7.45 -2.10
N HIS A 203 21.11 -6.48 -1.89
CA HIS A 203 19.79 -6.60 -1.25
C HIS A 203 18.65 -6.12 -2.16
N GLU A 204 18.87 -6.08 -3.47
CA GLU A 204 17.93 -5.56 -4.47
C GLU A 204 16.55 -6.26 -4.40
N ALA A 205 16.54 -7.58 -4.18
CA ALA A 205 15.31 -8.37 -4.10
C ALA A 205 14.59 -8.30 -2.73
N VAL A 206 15.03 -7.45 -1.79
CA VAL A 206 14.29 -7.17 -0.54
C VAL A 206 12.92 -6.59 -0.86
N PHE A 207 12.80 -5.78 -1.92
CA PHE A 207 11.54 -5.26 -2.41
C PHE A 207 11.32 -5.78 -3.82
N SER A 208 10.51 -6.84 -3.96
CA SER A 208 10.19 -7.46 -5.23
C SER A 208 8.79 -7.08 -5.71
N LEU A 209 8.59 -6.99 -7.02
CA LEU A 209 7.31 -6.71 -7.67
C LEU A 209 6.87 -7.92 -8.48
N ALA A 210 5.62 -8.34 -8.31
CA ALA A 210 4.96 -9.37 -9.10
C ALA A 210 3.54 -8.91 -9.43
N LEU A 211 3.41 -8.07 -10.46
CA LEU A 211 2.11 -7.77 -11.05
C LEU A 211 1.59 -9.02 -11.78
N GLY A 212 0.29 -9.30 -11.68
CA GLY A 212 -0.37 -10.41 -12.37
C GLY A 212 -1.85 -10.45 -12.03
N GLY A 213 -2.60 -11.31 -12.71
CA GLY A 213 -4.01 -11.58 -12.45
C GLY A 213 -4.28 -12.30 -11.12
N VAL A 214 -5.55 -12.66 -10.90
CA VAL A 214 -5.94 -13.41 -9.68
C VAL A 214 -5.53 -14.87 -9.81
N ASP A 215 -5.73 -15.48 -10.98
CA ASP A 215 -5.58 -16.92 -11.19
C ASP A 215 -4.12 -17.37 -11.48
N ASP A 216 -3.19 -16.42 -11.60
CA ASP A 216 -1.76 -16.67 -11.86
C ASP A 216 -0.90 -16.32 -10.61
N VAL A 217 -0.25 -15.17 -10.59
CA VAL A 217 0.54 -14.62 -9.50
C VAL A 217 -0.27 -14.49 -8.20
N GLY A 218 -1.56 -14.13 -8.30
CA GLY A 218 -2.43 -14.02 -7.13
C GLY A 218 -2.56 -15.34 -6.37
N ASP A 219 -3.03 -16.38 -7.06
CA ASP A 219 -3.20 -17.72 -6.49
C ASP A 219 -1.87 -18.35 -6.08
N ALA A 220 -0.82 -18.19 -6.90
CA ALA A 220 0.52 -18.69 -6.59
C ALA A 220 1.06 -18.08 -5.29
N LEU A 221 0.96 -16.75 -5.12
CA LEU A 221 1.43 -16.05 -3.92
C LEU A 221 0.68 -16.48 -2.65
N VAL A 222 -0.65 -16.56 -2.70
CA VAL A 222 -1.44 -16.86 -1.48
C VAL A 222 -1.27 -18.31 -1.04
N ASN A 223 -1.00 -19.24 -1.96
CA ASN A 223 -0.78 -20.66 -1.66
C ASN A 223 0.69 -21.03 -1.38
N ASP A 224 1.64 -20.10 -1.52
CA ASP A 224 3.07 -20.38 -1.35
C ASP A 224 3.45 -20.62 0.14
N PRO A 225 3.91 -21.82 0.53
CA PRO A 225 4.31 -22.11 1.91
C PRO A 225 5.60 -21.40 2.33
N ARG A 226 6.41 -20.86 1.40
CA ARG A 226 7.62 -20.08 1.69
C ARG A 226 7.30 -18.68 2.21
N VAL A 227 6.06 -18.22 2.02
CA VAL A 227 5.58 -16.88 2.39
C VAL A 227 4.72 -16.98 3.65
N PRO A 228 5.30 -16.94 4.87
CA PRO A 228 4.58 -17.18 6.12
C PRO A 228 3.49 -16.14 6.45
N LEU A 229 3.55 -14.95 5.85
CA LEU A 229 2.59 -13.87 6.06
C LEU A 229 2.11 -13.28 4.73
N ILE A 230 0.79 -13.20 4.56
CA ILE A 230 0.14 -12.38 3.54
C ILE A 230 -0.57 -11.21 4.20
N SER A 231 -0.17 -9.99 3.84
CA SER A 231 -0.91 -8.76 4.14
C SER A 231 -1.72 -8.38 2.91
N ALA A 232 -3.04 -8.41 3.01
CA ALA A 232 -3.94 -8.14 1.90
C ALA A 232 -4.94 -7.05 2.26
N THR A 233 -4.97 -6.01 1.43
CA THR A 233 -5.95 -4.93 1.50
C THR A 233 -6.90 -5.01 0.32
N GLY A 234 -8.22 -4.99 0.57
CA GLY A 234 -9.21 -5.00 -0.51
C GLY A 234 -10.62 -5.39 -0.07
N SER A 235 -11.34 -6.14 -0.92
CA SER A 235 -12.75 -6.47 -0.65
C SER A 235 -12.91 -7.58 0.40
N CYS A 236 -14.03 -7.58 1.13
CA CYS A 236 -14.35 -8.67 2.07
C CYS A 236 -14.49 -10.04 1.38
N ARG A 237 -14.82 -10.07 0.08
CA ARG A 237 -14.85 -11.31 -0.71
C ARG A 237 -13.44 -11.86 -0.90
N MET A 238 -12.54 -11.03 -1.45
CA MET A 238 -11.13 -11.38 -1.63
C MET A 238 -10.49 -11.77 -0.29
N GLY A 239 -10.72 -11.01 0.79
CA GLY A 239 -10.16 -11.32 2.11
C GLY A 239 -10.58 -12.68 2.66
N ARG A 240 -11.80 -13.14 2.38
CA ARG A 240 -12.24 -14.50 2.75
C ARG A 240 -11.49 -15.57 1.95
N GLU A 241 -11.35 -15.37 0.64
CA GLU A 241 -10.64 -16.29 -0.25
C GLU A 241 -9.17 -16.42 0.17
N VAL A 242 -8.48 -15.29 0.34
CA VAL A 242 -7.08 -15.23 0.80
C VAL A 242 -6.93 -15.82 2.20
N GLY A 243 -7.79 -15.44 3.15
CA GLY A 243 -7.72 -15.95 4.52
C GLY A 243 -7.86 -17.47 4.59
N VAL A 244 -8.77 -18.06 3.81
CA VAL A 244 -8.94 -19.52 3.73
C VAL A 244 -7.71 -20.19 3.09
N ALA A 245 -7.21 -19.67 1.96
CA ALA A 245 -6.04 -20.22 1.29
C ALA A 245 -4.81 -20.22 2.20
N VAL A 246 -4.52 -19.10 2.85
CA VAL A 246 -3.40 -18.94 3.77
C VAL A 246 -3.54 -19.83 5.00
N ALA A 247 -4.75 -19.95 5.58
CA ALA A 247 -4.98 -20.82 6.73
C ALA A 247 -4.79 -22.31 6.42
N ARG A 248 -5.12 -22.78 5.20
CA ARG A 248 -4.91 -24.18 4.78
C ARG A 248 -3.45 -24.62 4.86
N ARG A 249 -2.53 -23.69 4.64
CA ARG A 249 -1.07 -23.92 4.75
C ARG A 249 -0.47 -23.43 6.07
N LEU A 250 -1.31 -23.14 7.08
CA LEU A 250 -0.91 -22.64 8.40
C LEU A 250 -0.10 -21.32 8.35
N GLY A 251 -0.32 -20.51 7.31
CA GLY A 251 0.23 -19.17 7.22
C GLY A 251 -0.53 -18.15 8.07
N ARG A 252 -0.01 -16.93 8.15
CA ARG A 252 -0.63 -15.78 8.82
C ARG A 252 -1.23 -14.83 7.80
N SER A 253 -2.37 -14.23 8.12
CA SER A 253 -3.01 -13.22 7.30
C SER A 253 -3.21 -11.93 8.10
N LEU A 254 -2.85 -10.79 7.50
CA LEU A 254 -3.28 -9.45 7.91
C LEU A 254 -4.27 -8.97 6.85
N LEU A 255 -5.52 -8.72 7.25
CA LEU A 255 -6.61 -8.44 6.31
C LEU A 255 -7.25 -7.10 6.62
N GLU A 256 -6.94 -6.10 5.80
CA GLU A 256 -7.57 -4.77 5.84
C GLU A 256 -8.66 -4.70 4.76
N LEU A 257 -9.92 -4.89 5.19
CA LEU A 257 -11.03 -5.13 4.28
C LEU A 257 -11.99 -3.93 4.21
N GLY A 258 -13.16 -4.13 3.60
CA GLY A 258 -14.17 -3.08 3.48
C GLY A 258 -14.65 -2.56 4.84
N GLY A 259 -15.13 -1.32 4.86
CA GLY A 259 -15.69 -0.66 6.05
C GLY A 259 -17.12 -0.16 5.83
N ASN A 260 -17.88 -0.06 6.93
CA ASN A 260 -19.19 0.57 6.97
C ASN A 260 -19.22 1.63 8.08
N ASN A 261 -18.43 2.68 7.87
CA ASN A 261 -18.10 3.67 8.90
C ASN A 261 -19.27 4.60 9.18
N ALA A 262 -19.40 5.00 10.44
CA ALA A 262 -20.43 5.90 10.89
C ALA A 262 -19.87 7.10 11.64
N VAL A 263 -20.49 8.26 11.45
CA VAL A 263 -20.35 9.44 12.30
C VAL A 263 -21.64 9.58 13.10
N ILE A 264 -21.51 9.74 14.41
CA ILE A 264 -22.64 9.95 15.33
C ILE A 264 -22.61 11.41 15.80
N VAL A 265 -23.69 12.14 15.57
CA VAL A 265 -23.81 13.56 15.92
C VAL A 265 -24.86 13.73 17.02
N LEU A 266 -24.39 14.17 18.19
CA LEU A 266 -25.21 14.41 19.38
C LEU A 266 -25.66 15.88 19.46
N PRO A 267 -26.69 16.21 20.27
CA PRO A 267 -27.27 17.56 20.31
C PRO A 267 -26.31 18.70 20.67
N ASP A 268 -25.24 18.40 21.40
CA ASP A 268 -24.21 19.34 21.85
C ASP A 268 -23.00 19.43 20.90
N ALA A 269 -23.03 18.72 19.77
CA ALA A 269 -21.99 18.78 18.77
C ALA A 269 -21.93 20.15 18.07
N ASP A 270 -20.73 20.56 17.70
CA ASP A 270 -20.55 21.64 16.72
C ASP A 270 -21.03 21.16 15.35
N LEU A 271 -22.22 21.61 14.95
CA LEU A 271 -22.87 21.18 13.71
C LEU A 271 -22.13 21.67 12.45
N GLU A 272 -21.37 22.75 12.54
CA GLU A 272 -20.61 23.26 11.40
C GLU A 272 -19.38 22.37 11.15
N LEU A 273 -18.64 22.07 12.22
CA LEU A 273 -17.53 21.13 12.16
C LEU A 273 -18.01 19.73 11.74
N ALA A 274 -19.13 19.26 12.31
CA ALA A 274 -19.69 17.96 11.98
C ALA A 274 -20.12 17.87 10.51
N ALA A 275 -20.78 18.90 9.96
CA ALA A 275 -21.20 18.91 8.56
C ALA A 275 -20.00 18.90 7.61
N ARG A 276 -19.00 19.76 7.85
CA ARG A 276 -17.78 19.81 7.04
C ARG A 276 -17.00 18.50 7.08
N GLY A 277 -16.82 17.94 8.29
CA GLY A 277 -16.15 16.66 8.48
C GLY A 277 -16.91 15.50 7.82
N ALA A 278 -18.24 15.48 7.90
CA ALA A 278 -19.06 14.46 7.27
C ALA A 278 -18.96 14.49 5.74
N VAL A 279 -19.06 15.68 5.14
CA VAL A 279 -18.93 15.86 3.68
C VAL A 279 -17.55 15.41 3.22
N PHE A 280 -16.48 15.95 3.82
CA PHE A 280 -15.10 15.56 3.49
C PHE A 280 -14.88 14.05 3.59
N SER A 281 -15.34 13.42 4.68
CA SER A 281 -15.19 11.97 4.89
C SER A 281 -16.00 11.13 3.89
N ALA A 282 -17.08 11.67 3.34
CA ALA A 282 -17.92 10.98 2.36
C ALA A 282 -17.38 11.13 0.93
N VAL A 283 -16.86 12.31 0.57
CA VAL A 283 -16.51 12.66 -0.83
C VAL A 283 -15.02 12.56 -1.14
N GLY A 284 -14.15 12.54 -0.12
CA GLY A 284 -12.71 12.34 -0.32
C GLY A 284 -12.41 11.05 -1.10
N THR A 285 -11.52 11.14 -2.09
CA THR A 285 -11.28 10.08 -3.10
C THR A 285 -12.57 9.55 -3.72
N SER A 286 -13.54 10.41 -3.99
CA SER A 286 -14.85 10.06 -4.54
C SER A 286 -15.61 9.00 -3.72
N GLY A 287 -15.34 8.94 -2.40
CA GLY A 287 -15.91 7.94 -1.50
C GLY A 287 -15.32 6.52 -1.64
N GLN A 288 -14.18 6.38 -2.31
CA GLN A 288 -13.52 5.09 -2.60
C GLN A 288 -12.50 4.70 -1.52
N ARG A 289 -12.76 5.03 -0.25
CA ARG A 289 -11.93 4.61 0.89
C ARG A 289 -12.66 3.55 1.70
N CYS A 290 -11.91 2.63 2.30
CA CYS A 290 -12.45 1.71 3.31
C CYS A 290 -12.96 2.49 4.54
N THR A 291 -12.40 3.68 4.80
CA THR A 291 -12.76 4.59 5.90
C THR A 291 -13.80 5.65 5.52
N SER A 292 -14.28 5.69 4.27
CA SER A 292 -15.28 6.68 3.85
C SER A 292 -16.55 6.59 4.70
N LEU A 293 -17.16 7.74 4.98
CA LEU A 293 -18.41 7.82 5.72
C LEU A 293 -19.53 7.15 4.93
N ARG A 294 -20.13 6.10 5.50
CA ARG A 294 -21.28 5.39 4.90
C ARG A 294 -22.59 5.70 5.60
N ARG A 295 -22.53 6.02 6.89
CA ARG A 295 -23.71 6.25 7.74
C ARG A 295 -23.53 7.48 8.60
N LEU A 296 -24.36 8.49 8.40
CA LEU A 296 -24.43 9.62 9.32
C LEU A 296 -25.63 9.44 10.26
N LEU A 297 -25.36 9.26 11.54
CA LEU A 297 -26.37 9.02 12.58
C LEU A 297 -26.54 10.30 13.40
N VAL A 298 -27.64 11.02 13.17
CA VAL A 298 -27.88 12.34 13.78
C VAL A 298 -29.01 12.26 14.78
N HIS A 299 -28.82 12.89 15.96
CA HIS A 299 -29.89 12.98 16.94
C HIS A 299 -31.10 13.76 16.37
N ARG A 300 -32.32 13.26 16.61
CA ARG A 300 -33.55 13.81 16.02
C ARG A 300 -33.75 15.31 16.27
N SER A 301 -33.30 15.83 17.41
CA SER A 301 -33.45 17.25 17.74
C SER A 301 -32.65 18.20 16.84
N ILE A 302 -31.62 17.71 16.15
CA ILE A 302 -30.70 18.50 15.31
C ILE A 302 -30.66 17.99 13.86
N SER A 303 -31.45 16.96 13.51
CA SER A 303 -31.38 16.32 12.20
C SER A 303 -31.72 17.25 11.05
N SER A 304 -32.75 18.08 11.21
CA SER A 304 -33.17 19.03 10.17
C SER A 304 -32.14 20.14 9.92
N ASP A 305 -31.41 20.56 10.96
CA ASP A 305 -30.38 21.58 10.81
C ASP A 305 -29.10 21.00 10.19
N MET A 306 -28.74 19.78 10.58
CA MET A 306 -27.64 19.04 9.96
C MET A 306 -27.91 18.78 8.47
N GLU A 307 -29.12 18.36 8.11
CA GLU A 307 -29.52 18.12 6.71
C GLU A 307 -29.33 19.36 5.84
N LYS A 308 -29.82 20.53 6.29
CA LYS A 308 -29.64 21.80 5.56
C LYS A 308 -28.17 22.14 5.34
N ARG A 309 -27.33 21.96 6.36
CA ARG A 309 -25.89 22.23 6.26
C ARG A 309 -25.20 21.29 5.28
N LEU A 310 -25.55 20.01 5.29
CA LEU A 310 -25.03 19.04 4.33
C LEU A 310 -25.41 19.41 2.90
N VAL A 311 -26.70 19.67 2.63
CA VAL A 311 -27.16 20.05 1.28
C VAL A 311 -26.39 21.27 0.77
N ASN A 312 -26.23 22.30 1.60
CA ASN A 312 -25.46 23.49 1.22
C ASN A 312 -23.99 23.18 0.95
N ALA A 313 -23.36 22.32 1.77
CA ALA A 313 -21.96 21.94 1.57
C ALA A 313 -21.76 21.11 0.29
N TYR A 314 -22.69 20.20 -0.04
CA TYR A 314 -22.64 19.39 -1.26
C TYR A 314 -22.79 20.25 -2.53
N GLN A 315 -23.55 21.35 -2.49
CA GLN A 315 -23.67 22.29 -3.61
C GLN A 315 -22.34 22.98 -3.96
N GLY A 316 -21.40 23.06 -3.02
CA GLY A 316 -20.08 23.66 -3.22
C GLY A 316 -19.04 22.69 -3.80
N ILE A 317 -19.37 21.43 -4.04
CA ILE A 317 -18.41 20.43 -4.52
C ILE A 317 -18.24 20.57 -6.04
N SER A 318 -17.05 20.98 -6.46
CA SER A 318 -16.62 20.93 -7.85
C SER A 318 -16.13 19.52 -8.21
N ILE A 319 -16.67 18.99 -9.32
CA ILE A 319 -16.30 17.69 -9.88
C ILE A 319 -15.62 17.92 -11.23
N GLY A 320 -14.47 17.29 -11.46
CA GLY A 320 -13.71 17.51 -12.70
C GLY A 320 -12.37 16.80 -12.76
N ASP A 321 -11.43 17.39 -13.50
CA ASP A 321 -10.06 16.90 -13.63
C ASP A 321 -9.38 16.83 -12.25
N PRO A 322 -8.89 15.65 -11.81
CA PRO A 322 -8.23 15.49 -10.51
C PRO A 322 -6.97 16.34 -10.35
N LEU A 323 -6.37 16.84 -11.44
CA LEU A 323 -5.17 17.67 -11.41
C LEU A 323 -5.46 19.17 -11.31
N ASP A 324 -6.71 19.61 -11.48
CA ASP A 324 -7.09 20.99 -11.25
C ASP A 324 -7.22 21.25 -9.75
N GLU A 325 -6.43 22.19 -9.22
CA GLU A 325 -6.46 22.57 -7.79
C GLU A 325 -7.81 23.12 -7.33
N ASN A 326 -8.69 23.52 -8.25
CA ASN A 326 -10.04 24.01 -7.95
C ASN A 326 -11.09 22.89 -7.93
N VAL A 327 -10.73 21.65 -8.29
CA VAL A 327 -11.61 20.48 -8.25
C VAL A 327 -11.50 19.80 -6.89
N LEU A 328 -12.65 19.56 -6.26
CA LEU A 328 -12.72 18.92 -4.93
C LEU A 328 -12.95 17.40 -5.00
N MET A 329 -13.49 16.90 -6.10
CA MET A 329 -13.77 15.48 -6.30
C MET A 329 -13.48 15.10 -7.75
N GLY A 330 -12.61 14.10 -7.94
CA GLY A 330 -12.33 13.55 -9.27
C GLY A 330 -13.33 12.46 -9.68
N PRO A 331 -13.03 11.70 -10.74
CA PRO A 331 -13.87 10.59 -11.18
C PRO A 331 -13.92 9.43 -10.18
N LEU A 332 -14.73 8.41 -10.49
CA LEU A 332 -14.71 7.10 -9.84
C LEU A 332 -13.64 6.22 -10.48
#